data_AF-A0A7X8AW37-F1
#
_entry.id   AF-A0A7X8AW37-F1
#
_cell.length_a   1.000
_cell.length_b   1.000
_cell.length_c   1.000
_cell.angle_alpha   90.00
_cell.angle_beta   90.00
_cell.angle_gamma   90.00
#
_symmetry.space_group_name_H-M   'P 1'
#
loop_
_entity.id
_entity.type
_entity.pdbx_description
1 polymer ?
#
loop_
_entity_poly.entity_id
_entity_poly.type
_entity_poly.pdbx_seq_one_letter_code
_entity_poly.pdbx_strand_id
1 'polypeptide(L)' 'AASIRHPIHVLNAAKAGSHIATIPYKIFLQMIDHPLTDKGIDKFIKDWNSLRE' A
#
# COMPACT_ATOMS: atom_id res chain seq x y z
N ALA A 1 3.90 16.29 9.06
CA ALA A 1 2.46 16.46 8.77
C ALA A 1 1.61 15.80 9.86
N ALA A 2 0.40 16.29 10.12
CA ALA A 2 -0.53 15.72 11.11
C ALA A 2 -1.98 15.82 10.59
N SER A 3 -2.94 15.24 11.33
CA SER A 3 -4.37 15.22 10.97
C SER A 3 -4.64 14.59 9.59
N ILE A 4 -3.95 13.49 9.29
CA ILE A 4 -4.17 12.68 8.09
C ILE A 4 -5.53 11.97 8.19
N ARG A 5 -6.37 12.12 7.16
CA ARG A 5 -7.71 11.51 7.09
C ARG A 5 -7.89 10.54 5.92
N HIS A 6 -7.02 10.63 4.91
CA HIS A 6 -7.05 9.81 3.70
C HIS A 6 -5.62 9.51 3.24
N PRO A 7 -5.36 8.38 2.53
CA PRO A 7 -4.04 8.06 1.98
C PRO A 7 -3.46 9.18 1.10
N ILE A 8 -4.31 9.91 0.38
CA ILE A 8 -3.88 11.04 -0.47
C ILE A 8 -3.23 12.19 0.33
N HIS A 9 -3.61 12.40 1.60
CA HIS A 9 -2.95 13.39 2.44
C HIS A 9 -1.50 12.97 2.74
N VAL A 10 -1.25 11.68 2.88
CA VAL A 10 0.11 11.15 3.11
C VAL A 10 0.96 11.34 1.87
N LEU A 11 0.41 11.03 0.69
CA LEU A 11 1.10 11.24 -0.59
C LEU A 11 1.48 12.71 -0.78
N ASN A 12 0.56 13.64 -0.52
CA ASN A 12 0.81 15.06 -0.67
C ASN A 12 1.84 15.57 0.35
N ALA A 13 1.76 15.11 1.61
CA ALA A 13 2.74 15.45 2.64
C ALA A 13 4.15 14.96 2.30
N ALA A 14 4.27 13.74 1.77
CA ALA A 14 5.55 13.18 1.33
C ALA A 14 6.12 13.96 0.14
N LYS A 15 5.29 14.26 -0.87
CA LYS A 15 5.69 15.08 -2.04
C LYS A 15 6.11 16.49 -1.65
N ALA A 16 5.52 17.06 -0.60
CA ALA A 16 5.91 18.36 -0.06
C ALA A 16 7.20 18.32 0.78
N GLY A 17 7.85 17.16 0.93
CA GLY A 17 9.10 17.01 1.68
C GLY A 17 8.93 16.89 3.19
N SER A 18 7.76 16.48 3.68
CA SER A 18 7.56 16.29 5.12
C SER A 18 8.36 15.09 5.63
N HIS A 19 9.30 15.33 6.53
CA HIS A 19 10.16 14.29 7.12
C HIS A 19 9.41 13.29 8.02
N ILE A 20 8.35 13.74 8.70
CA ILE A 20 7.62 12.95 9.70
C ILE A 20 6.11 13.20 9.54
N ALA A 21 5.28 12.16 9.63
CA ALA A 21 3.82 12.27 9.63
C ALA A 21 3.15 11.41 10.71
N THR A 22 2.13 11.94 11.40
CA THR A 22 1.27 11.15 12.30
C THR A 22 0.06 10.63 11.51
N ILE A 23 -0.06 9.30 11.42
CA ILE A 23 -1.03 8.63 10.56
C ILE A 23 -1.91 7.70 11.41
N PRO A 24 -3.25 7.78 11.34
CA PRO A 24 -4.12 6.81 11.99
C PRO A 24 -3.90 5.40 11.44
N TYR A 25 -3.92 4.38 12.31
CA TYR A 25 -3.62 2.99 11.96
C TYR A 25 -4.41 2.47 10.75
N LYS A 26 -5.72 2.77 10.70
CA LYS A 26 -6.59 2.38 9.58
C LYS A 26 -6.08 2.93 8.23
N ILE A 27 -5.64 4.19 8.19
CA ILE A 27 -5.14 4.81 6.96
C ILE A 27 -3.80 4.19 6.56
N PHE A 28 -2.95 3.87 7.54
CA PHE A 28 -1.68 3.19 7.28
C PHE A 28 -1.88 1.83 6.61
N LEU A 29 -2.84 1.02 7.10
CA LEU A 29 -3.17 -0.26 6.46
C LEU A 29 -3.74 -0.09 5.04
N GLN A 30 -4.56 0.94 4.82
CA GLN A 30 -5.09 1.22 3.47
C GLN A 30 -4.00 1.60 2.46
N MET A 31 -2.84 2.10 2.91
CA MET A 31 -1.75 2.47 2.00
C MET A 31 -0.99 1.26 1.46
N ILE A 32 -0.99 0.14 2.18
CA ILE A 32 -0.28 -1.08 1.79
C ILE A 32 -1.17 -2.08 1.05
N ASP A 33 -2.49 -1.93 1.18
CA ASP A 33 -3.50 -2.75 0.51
C ASP A 33 -3.71 -2.29 -0.94
N HIS A 34 -3.37 -3.14 -1.92
CA HIS A 34 -3.50 -2.79 -3.33
C HIS A 34 -3.95 -4.00 -4.18
N PRO A 35 -5.09 -3.89 -4.91
CA PRO A 35 -5.73 -5.03 -5.57
C PRO A 35 -4.92 -5.63 -6.72
N LEU A 36 -4.00 -4.88 -7.35
CA LEU A 36 -3.11 -5.45 -8.36
C LEU A 36 -1.95 -6.25 -7.75
N THR A 37 -1.56 -5.92 -6.51
CA THR A 37 -0.53 -6.66 -5.79
C THR A 37 -1.05 -8.05 -5.45
N ASP A 38 -2.25 -8.14 -4.88
CA ASP A 38 -2.89 -9.42 -4.56
C ASP A 38 -3.07 -10.28 -5.81
N LYS A 39 -3.62 -9.70 -6.88
CA LYS A 39 -3.75 -10.39 -8.18
C LYS A 39 -2.41 -10.87 -8.73
N GLY A 40 -1.34 -10.09 -8.54
CA GLY A 40 0.01 -10.46 -8.95
C GLY A 40 0.53 -11.66 -8.17
N ILE A 41 0.36 -11.66 -6.85
CA ILE A 41 0.75 -12.78 -5.96
C ILE A 41 -0.03 -14.04 -6.32
N ASP A 42 -1.36 -13.94 -6.49
CA ASP A 42 -2.21 -15.07 -6.86
C ASP A 42 -1.79 -15.69 -8.19
N LYS A 43 -1.48 -14.85 -9.18
CA LYS A 43 -1.01 -15.30 -10.48
C LYS A 43 0.35 -15.98 -10.35
N PHE A 44 1.28 -15.37 -9.62
CA PHE A 44 2.61 -15.93 -9.40
C PHE A 44 2.56 -17.33 -8.78
N ILE A 45 1.72 -17.53 -7.76
CA ILE A 45 1.55 -18.84 -7.10
C ILE A 45 0.95 -19.87 -8.08
N LYS A 46 -0.02 -19.48 -8.91
CA LYS A 46 -0.61 -20.36 -9.93
C LYS A 46 0.43 -20.80 -10.96
N ASP A 47 1.17 -19.84 -11.49
CA ASP A 47 2.22 -20.10 -12.49
C ASP A 47 3.29 -21.04 -11.88
N TRP A 48 3.70 -20.81 -10.63
CA TRP A 48 4.66 -21.68 -9.94
C TRP A 48 4.18 -23.12 -9.76
N ASN A 49 2.92 -23.30 -9.37
CA ASN A 49 2.35 -24.64 -9.20
C ASN A 49 2.21 -25.38 -10.53
N SER A 50 1.88 -24.69 -11.62
CA SER A 50 1.77 -25.30 -12.96
C SER A 50 3.08 -25.86 -13.52
N LEU A 51 4.24 -25.41 -13.01
CA LEU A 51 5.56 -25.90 -13.41
C LEU A 51 6.00 -27.15 -12.62
N ARG A 52 5.26 -27.54 -11.57
CA ARG A 52 5.60 -28.66 -10.67
C ARG A 52 4.79 -29.94 -10.93
N GLU A 53 3.81 -29.88 -11.83
CA GLU A 53 3.05 -31.02 -12.37
C GLU A 53 3.61 -31.45 -13.73
#